data_AF-A0A2D4PDT4-F1
#
_entry.id   AF-A0A2D4PDT4-F1
#
_cell.length_a   1.000
_cell.length_b   1.000
_cell.length_c   1.000
_cell.angle_alpha   90.00
_cell.angle_beta   90.00
_cell.angle_gamma   90.00
#
_symmetry.space_group_name_H-M   'P 1'
#
loop_
_entity.id
_entity.type
_entity.pdbx_description
1 polymer ?
#
loop_
_entity_poly.entity_id
_entity_poly.type
_entity_poly.pdbx_seq_one_letter_code
_entity_poly.pdbx_strand_id
1 'polypeptide(L)'
;IMGMPHRGRLNVLANVIRKELEQIFCQFDSKLEAADEGSGDVKYHLGMYHRRINRVTDRTITLSLVANPSHLEAADPVVQGKTKAEQFYCGDTEGKKVSWHI
;
A
#
# COMPACT_ATOMS: atom_id res chain seq x y z
N ILE A 1 1.43 -4.60 -6.47
CA ILE A 1 0.37 -4.36 -5.44
C ILE A 1 0.63 -5.34 -4.30
N MET A 2 0.39 -4.97 -3.05
CA MET A 2 0.74 -5.79 -1.88
C MET A 2 -0.40 -5.78 -0.86
N GLY A 3 -0.59 -6.90 -0.19
CA GLY A 3 -1.33 -7.03 1.08
C GLY A 3 -0.36 -7.51 2.14
N MET A 4 -0.49 -7.03 3.38
CA MET A 4 0.37 -7.50 4.46
C MET A 4 -0.32 -7.34 5.83
N PRO A 5 -0.02 -8.22 6.80
CA PRO A 5 -0.46 -8.06 8.17
C PRO A 5 0.29 -6.91 8.88
N HIS A 6 -0.06 -6.65 10.14
CA HIS A 6 0.54 -5.56 10.94
C HIS A 6 2.06 -5.71 11.18
N ARG A 7 2.60 -6.94 11.14
CA ARG A 7 4.02 -7.22 11.45
C ARG A 7 4.94 -6.56 10.42
N GLY A 8 5.77 -5.62 10.88
CA GLY A 8 6.74 -4.93 10.03
C GLY A 8 6.14 -3.92 9.06
N ARG A 9 4.84 -3.59 9.15
CA ARG A 9 4.17 -2.72 8.16
C ARG A 9 4.75 -1.31 8.08
N LEU A 10 5.06 -0.69 9.22
CA LEU A 10 5.70 0.63 9.22
C LEU A 10 7.11 0.59 8.60
N ASN A 11 7.83 -0.52 8.80
CA ASN A 11 9.14 -0.74 8.17
C ASN A 11 9.02 -0.87 6.64
N VAL A 12 8.01 -1.60 6.14
CA VAL A 12 7.73 -1.70 4.70
C VAL A 12 7.34 -0.32 4.13
N LEU A 13 6.47 0.43 4.83
CA LEU A 13 6.08 1.77 4.41
C LEU A 13 7.29 2.71 4.29
N ALA A 14 8.15 2.76 5.31
CA ALA A 14 9.33 3.64 5.32
C ALA A 14 10.41 3.18 4.34
N ASN A 15 10.81 1.91 4.40
CA ASN A 15 12.05 1.44 3.76
C ASN A 15 11.83 0.84 2.37
N VAL A 16 10.64 0.29 2.09
CA VAL A 16 10.34 -0.32 0.78
C VAL A 16 9.51 0.64 -0.08
N ILE A 17 8.39 1.14 0.44
CA ILE A 17 7.48 2.03 -0.30
C ILE A 17 8.00 3.46 -0.32
N ARG A 18 8.86 3.85 0.62
CA ARG A 18 9.43 5.20 0.77
C ARG A 18 8.37 6.25 1.08
N LYS A 19 7.45 5.92 1.99
CA LYS A 19 6.61 6.94 2.64
C LYS A 19 7.51 7.89 3.43
N GLU A 20 7.23 9.17 3.30
CA GLU A 20 7.96 10.20 4.05
C GLU A 20 7.87 9.93 5.55
N LEU A 21 9.01 9.99 6.23
CA LEU A 21 9.10 9.69 7.66
C LEU A 21 8.25 10.67 8.48
N GLU A 22 8.18 11.93 8.06
CA GLU A 22 7.30 12.94 8.66
C GLU A 22 5.85 12.46 8.68
N GLN A 23 5.33 11.97 7.54
CA GLN A 23 3.97 11.43 7.46
C GLN A 23 3.74 10.19 8.32
N ILE A 24 4.80 9.40 8.59
CA ILE A 24 4.71 8.25 9.51
C ILE A 24 4.71 8.75 10.95
N PHE A 25 5.63 9.65 11.31
CA PHE A 25 5.79 10.17 12.67
C PHE A 25 4.60 11.00 13.12
N CYS A 26 3.98 11.77 12.23
CA CYS A 26 2.73 12.45 12.51
C CYS A 26 1.66 11.48 13.07
N GLN A 27 1.55 10.25 12.56
CA GLN A 27 0.57 9.26 13.04
C GLN A 27 0.86 8.70 14.46
N PHE A 28 1.91 9.18 15.12
CA PHE A 28 2.19 8.91 16.53
C PHE A 28 1.80 10.08 17.43
N ASP A 29 1.51 11.26 16.88
CA ASP A 29 0.96 12.36 17.65
C ASP A 29 -0.49 12.04 18.02
N SER A 30 -0.78 12.01 19.32
CA SER A 30 -2.11 11.74 19.85
C SER A 30 -3.11 12.87 19.59
N LYS A 31 -2.64 14.05 19.19
CA LYS A 31 -3.46 15.24 18.90
C LYS A 31 -3.86 15.34 17.43
N LEU A 32 -3.53 14.32 16.64
CA LEU A 32 -3.78 14.34 15.21
C LEU A 32 -5.27 14.07 14.97
N GLU A 33 -6.02 15.15 14.76
CA GLU A 33 -7.43 15.10 14.39
C GLU A 33 -7.60 14.58 12.96
N ALA A 34 -8.67 13.83 12.72
CA ALA A 34 -9.01 13.39 11.37
C ALA A 34 -9.24 14.61 10.47
N ALA A 35 -8.46 14.73 9.40
CA ALA A 35 -8.57 15.85 8.46
C ALA A 35 -9.78 15.74 7.51
N ASP A 36 -10.37 14.54 7.39
CA ASP A 36 -11.47 14.20 6.48
C ASP A 36 -12.63 13.50 7.22
N GLU A 37 -13.81 13.44 6.58
CA GLU A 37 -14.96 12.66 7.06
C GLU A 37 -14.62 11.16 7.12
N GLY A 38 -14.30 10.67 8.31
CA GLY A 38 -14.09 9.25 8.56
C GLY A 38 -13.61 8.96 9.98
N SER A 39 -13.99 7.80 10.52
CA SER A 39 -13.53 7.35 11.84
C SER A 39 -12.01 7.06 11.89
N GLY A 40 -11.33 7.06 10.74
CA GLY A 40 -9.94 6.64 10.62
C GLY A 40 -9.73 5.15 10.90
N ASP A 41 -8.46 4.73 10.91
CA ASP A 41 -8.04 3.41 11.39
C ASP A 41 -6.62 3.55 11.96
N VAL A 42 -6.15 2.56 12.70
CA VAL A 42 -4.79 2.54 13.25
C VAL A 42 -3.76 2.58 12.12
N LYS A 43 -2.63 3.24 12.38
CA LYS A 43 -1.52 3.47 11.42
C LYS A 43 -1.04 2.24 10.63
N TYR A 44 -1.22 1.03 11.17
CA TYR A 44 -0.87 -0.23 10.54
C TYR A 44 -2.02 -0.93 9.77
N HIS A 45 -3.15 -0.26 9.55
CA HIS A 45 -4.21 -0.69 8.63
C HIS A 45 -4.33 0.20 7.40
N LEU A 46 -3.81 1.42 7.46
CA LEU A 46 -3.89 2.38 6.36
C LEU A 46 -3.12 1.89 5.13
N GLY A 47 -3.75 2.05 3.96
CA GLY A 47 -3.16 1.75 2.67
C GLY A 47 -2.22 2.84 2.19
N MET A 48 -1.52 2.57 1.09
CA MET A 48 -0.69 3.56 0.41
C MET A 48 -0.66 3.31 -1.08
N TYR A 49 -0.55 4.39 -1.85
CA TYR A 49 -0.23 4.34 -3.27
C TYR A 49 0.92 5.31 -3.53
N HIS A 50 1.98 4.84 -4.15
CA HIS A 50 3.16 5.64 -4.43
C HIS A 50 3.76 5.25 -5.77
N ARG A 51 3.99 6.23 -6.64
CA ARG A 51 4.59 6.06 -7.95
C ARG A 51 5.94 6.76 -7.96
N ARG A 52 7.00 6.04 -8.33
CA ARG A 52 8.36 6.57 -8.35
C ARG A 52 9.20 5.99 -9.49
N ILE A 53 10.29 6.67 -9.82
CA ILE A 53 11.28 6.17 -10.77
C ILE A 53 12.26 5.25 -10.03
N ASN A 54 12.48 4.05 -10.58
CA ASN A 54 13.59 3.21 -10.18
C ASN A 54 14.87 3.75 -10.84
N ARG A 55 15.77 4.35 -10.05
CA ARG A 55 17.01 4.95 -10.55
C ARG A 55 17.98 3.97 -11.20
N VAL A 56 17.86 2.67 -10.94
CA VAL A 56 18.73 1.63 -11.53
C VAL A 56 18.24 1.25 -12.93
N THR A 57 16.93 1.15 -13.12
CA THR A 57 16.33 0.68 -14.38
C THR A 57 15.74 1.81 -15.23
N ASP A 58 15.69 3.03 -14.69
CA ASP A 58 14.99 4.20 -15.22
C ASP A 58 13.51 3.98 -15.55
N ARG A 59 12.90 2.95 -14.95
CA ARG A 59 11.49 2.62 -15.13
C ARG A 59 10.67 3.23 -14.01
N THR A 60 9.50 3.75 -14.37
CA THR A 60 8.51 4.13 -13.37
C THR A 60 7.86 2.87 -12.79
N ILE A 61 7.86 2.76 -11.47
CA ILE A 61 7.20 1.69 -10.73
C ILE A 61 6.08 2.28 -9.86
N THR A 62 4.99 1.54 -9.77
CA THR A 62 3.86 1.86 -8.90
C THR A 62 3.80 0.84 -7.77
N LEU A 63 3.91 1.33 -6.53
CA LEU A 63 3.78 0.54 -5.32
C LEU A 63 2.43 0.87 -4.68
N SER A 64 1.61 -0.15 -4.45
CA SER A 64 0.36 0.01 -3.75
C SER A 64 0.24 -1.02 -2.64
N LEU A 65 0.01 -0.55 -1.42
CA LEU A 65 -0.31 -1.35 -0.25
C LEU A 65 -1.80 -1.19 0.05
N VAL A 66 -2.53 -2.29 0.10
CA VAL A 66 -3.97 -2.29 0.36
C VAL A 66 -4.24 -2.02 1.85
N ALA A 67 -5.28 -1.24 2.13
CA ALA A 67 -5.78 -1.06 3.50
C ALA A 67 -6.47 -2.35 3.96
N ASN A 68 -6.25 -2.77 5.21
CA ASN A 68 -6.77 -4.05 5.70
C ASN A 68 -7.16 -3.97 7.18
N PRO A 69 -8.23 -4.67 7.59
CA PRO A 69 -8.59 -4.79 8.99
C PRO A 69 -7.61 -5.71 9.75
N SER A 70 -7.82 -5.84 11.07
CA SER A 70 -7.10 -6.79 11.93
C SER A 70 -7.37 -8.26 11.59
N HIS A 71 -8.43 -8.58 10.86
CA HIS A 71 -8.76 -9.95 10.45
C HIS A 71 -7.71 -10.44 9.44
N LEU A 72 -6.79 -11.26 9.93
CA LEU A 72 -5.67 -11.78 9.14
C LEU A 72 -6.17 -12.48 7.88
N GLU A 73 -5.43 -12.33 6.78
CA GLU A 73 -5.72 -12.86 5.43
C GLU A 73 -7.05 -12.39 4.78
N ALA A 74 -7.89 -11.60 5.47
CA ALA A 74 -9.14 -11.09 4.89
C ALA A 74 -8.89 -10.14 3.71
N ALA A 75 -7.70 -9.53 3.62
CA ALA A 75 -7.32 -8.65 2.52
C ALA A 75 -6.84 -9.40 1.27
N ASP A 76 -6.56 -10.69 1.34
CA ASP A 76 -6.00 -11.47 0.24
C ASP A 76 -6.88 -11.41 -1.02
N PRO A 77 -8.20 -11.73 -0.97
CA PRO A 77 -9.05 -11.63 -2.14
C PRO A 77 -9.19 -10.18 -2.63
N VAL A 78 -9.14 -9.20 -1.74
CA VAL A 78 -9.19 -7.77 -2.10
C VAL A 78 -7.97 -7.40 -2.93
N VAL A 79 -6.79 -7.89 -2.54
CA VAL A 79 -5.55 -7.60 -3.26
C VAL A 79 -5.53 -8.29 -4.62
N GLN A 80 -6.00 -9.53 -4.70
CA GLN A 80 -6.14 -10.24 -5.98
C GLN A 80 -7.12 -9.52 -6.91
N GLY A 81 -8.28 -9.11 -6.40
CA GLY A 81 -9.28 -8.35 -7.17
C GLY A 81 -8.73 -7.02 -7.68
N LYS A 82 -8.05 -6.25 -6.82
CA LYS A 82 -7.38 -5.00 -7.23
C LYS A 82 -6.32 -5.26 -8.29
N THR A 83 -5.51 -6.29 -8.12
CA THR A 83 -4.48 -6.67 -9.09
C THR A 83 -5.09 -7.01 -10.44
N LYS A 84 -6.17 -7.79 -10.45
CA LYS A 84 -6.86 -8.15 -11.69
C LYS A 84 -7.48 -6.94 -12.38
N ALA A 85 -8.07 -6.02 -11.64
CA ALA A 85 -8.62 -4.77 -12.18
C ALA A 85 -7.52 -3.92 -12.84
N GLU A 86 -6.39 -3.73 -12.16
CA GLU A 86 -5.25 -2.97 -12.69
C GLU A 86 -4.65 -3.61 -13.94
N GLN A 87 -4.53 -4.95 -13.96
CA GLN A 87 -4.12 -5.69 -15.17
C GLN A 87 -5.06 -5.43 -16.34
N PHE A 88 -6.38 -5.46 -16.10
CA PHE A 88 -7.39 -5.20 -17.13
C PHE A 88 -7.26 -3.78 -17.68
N TYR A 89 -7.24 -2.76 -16.82
CA TYR A 89 -7.17 -1.36 -17.24
C TYR A 89 -5.82 -0.99 -17.90
N CYS A 90 -4.73 -1.67 -17.55
CA CYS A 90 -3.41 -1.47 -18.15
C CYS A 90 -3.16 -2.33 -19.39
N GLY A 91 -4.14 -3.13 -19.85
CA GLY A 91 -3.98 -4.05 -20.97
C GLY A 91 -2.91 -5.12 -20.74
N ASP A 92 -2.71 -5.54 -19.48
CA ASP A 92 -1.80 -6.62 -19.09
C ASP A 92 -2.51 -7.98 -19.16
N THR A 93 -2.79 -8.43 -20.38
CA THR A 93 -3.50 -9.70 -20.64
C THR A 93 -2.70 -10.93 -20.21
N GLU A 94 -1.38 -10.82 -20.18
CA GLU A 94 -0.46 -11.89 -19.78
C GLU A 94 -0.12 -11.88 -18.28
N GLY A 95 -0.52 -10.83 -17.54
CA GLY A 95 -0.25 -10.69 -16.10
C GLY A 95 1.23 -10.49 -15.76
N LYS A 96 2.03 -9.91 -16.67
CA LYS A 96 3.48 -9.75 -16.53
C LYS A 96 3.91 -8.35 -16.09
N LYS A 97 3.00 -7.38 -16.10
CA LYS A 97 3.28 -5.96 -15.80
C LYS A 97 2.82 -5.57 -14.40
N VAL A 98 1.68 -6.09 -13.95
CA VAL A 98 1.13 -5.83 -12.62
C VAL A 98 1.19 -7.12 -11.79
N SER A 99 2.04 -7.12 -10.76
CA SER A 99 2.23 -8.27 -9.86
C SER A 99 1.68 -8.02 -8.46
N TRP A 100 1.34 -9.11 -7.78
CA TRP A 100 1.10 -9.17 -6.35
C TRP A 100 2.07 -10.15 -5.67
N HIS A 101 2.51 -9.81 -4.46
CA HIS A 101 3.38 -10.64 -3.61
C HIS A 101 2.83 -10.65 -2.17
N ILE A 102 2.88 -11.82 -1.53
CA ILE A 102 2.57 -12.09 -0.12
C ILE A 102 3.84 -11.85 0.71
#